data_AF-A0A1U7WE08-F1
#
_entry.id   AF-A0A1U7WE08-F1
#
_cell.length_a   1.000
_cell.length_b   1.000
_cell.length_c   1.000
_cell.angle_alpha   90.00
_cell.angle_beta   90.00
_cell.angle_gamma   90.00
#
_symmetry.space_group_name_H-M   'P 1'
#
loop_
_entity.id
_entity.type
_entity.pdbx_description
1 polymer ?
#
loop_
_entity_poly.entity_id
_entity_poly.type
_entity_poly.pdbx_seq_one_letter_code
_entity_poly.pdbx_strand_id
1 'polypeptide(L)'
;MAEGKRRFHRMYICFNAMKLGFKEGLRPFIGLDETFLKGHCKGKLLVVVAQDCQNHFYPLAWAVVDKENTLTWTWFLELLKHSLNLKDGTSLLGAVRTALPLSNHRFCVRYIKANWSKRIRISREMKKYLWWSTWSTYEEDFKDQLKSLGELSVDDAKEVLRYPPQNWCRSYFDTLCKNQMVDNNFTESFNSWILEARGKPILKMIEDIRIKVMNILREKEEEARTWGGEFSPNCMKLCDRHTVNLVEKKCTCRFWQLTGIPCPHTIRALKYERGDPMTKISWCYSKEAYLMTYRAKLMPVKGEKFWKVLSEHAMDPPPLAKIVGRPKVKRNREKD
;
A
#
# COMPACT_ATOMS: atom_id res chain seq x y z
N MET A 1 -18.92 -28.32 5.33
CA MET A 1 -18.62 -29.65 4.75
C MET A 1 -19.62 -29.86 3.63
N ALA A 2 -19.18 -29.82 2.38
CA ALA A 2 -19.99 -30.29 1.26
C ALA A 2 -19.57 -31.75 1.03
N GLU A 3 -20.51 -32.69 0.96
CA GLU A 3 -20.25 -34.12 0.69
C GLU A 3 -19.44 -34.88 1.78
N GLY A 4 -19.41 -34.40 3.02
CA GLY A 4 -18.72 -35.09 4.13
C GLY A 4 -17.19 -35.05 4.09
N LYS A 5 -16.57 -34.39 3.10
CA LYS A 5 -15.11 -34.22 3.00
C LYS A 5 -14.67 -32.82 3.46
N ARG A 6 -13.57 -32.74 4.23
CA ARG A 6 -12.91 -31.47 4.57
C ARG A 6 -12.16 -30.98 3.33
N ARG A 7 -12.51 -29.80 2.83
CA ARG A 7 -11.84 -29.15 1.70
C ARG A 7 -11.23 -27.84 2.15
N PHE A 8 -10.08 -27.48 1.58
CA PHE A 8 -9.50 -26.17 1.77
C PHE A 8 -10.48 -25.07 1.32
N HIS A 9 -10.75 -24.11 2.22
CA HIS A 9 -11.64 -23.00 1.93
C HIS A 9 -10.90 -21.65 1.86
N ARG A 10 -10.19 -21.30 2.94
CA ARG A 10 -9.42 -20.06 3.05
C ARG A 10 -8.31 -20.20 4.10
N MET A 11 -7.27 -19.40 3.97
CA MET A 11 -6.15 -19.36 4.93
C MET A 11 -5.63 -17.94 5.07
N TYR A 12 -5.46 -17.49 6.32
CA TYR A 12 -4.87 -16.20 6.67
C TYR A 12 -3.47 -16.40 7.23
N ILE A 13 -2.54 -15.53 6.84
CA ILE A 13 -1.15 -15.55 7.29
C ILE A 13 -0.74 -14.14 7.73
N CYS A 14 -0.25 -14.04 8.95
CA CYS A 14 0.42 -12.85 9.47
C CYS A 14 1.49 -13.26 10.48
N PHE A 15 2.75 -13.15 10.09
CA PHE A 15 3.87 -13.56 10.93
C PHE A 15 4.14 -12.54 12.03
N ASN A 16 4.52 -13.03 13.21
CA ASN A 16 4.86 -12.16 14.34
C ASN A 16 5.95 -11.14 14.00
N ALA A 17 6.95 -11.53 13.19
CA ALA A 17 7.99 -10.62 12.72
C ALA A 17 7.43 -9.41 11.97
N MET A 18 6.44 -9.62 11.09
CA MET A 18 5.83 -8.53 10.33
C MET A 18 4.98 -7.62 11.22
N LYS A 19 4.33 -8.19 12.24
CA LYS A 19 3.56 -7.43 13.24
C LYS A 19 4.46 -6.50 14.04
N LEU A 20 5.60 -7.00 14.51
CA LEU A 20 6.58 -6.22 15.27
C LEU A 20 7.16 -5.10 14.41
N GLY A 21 7.61 -5.42 13.20
CA GLY A 21 8.18 -4.41 12.30
C GLY A 21 7.20 -3.28 11.97
N PHE A 22 5.92 -3.60 11.77
CA PHE A 22 4.88 -2.60 11.57
C PHE A 22 4.64 -1.70 12.78
N LYS A 23 4.58 -2.28 13.99
CA LYS A 23 4.32 -1.52 15.22
C LYS A 23 5.48 -0.63 15.64
N GLU A 24 6.69 -1.04 15.31
CA GLU A 24 7.88 -0.43 15.86
C GLU A 24 8.40 0.70 14.98
N GLY A 25 8.60 0.49 13.68
CA GLY A 25 9.28 1.50 12.86
C GLY A 25 8.51 2.01 11.64
N LEU A 26 7.38 1.39 11.30
CA LEU A 26 6.60 1.81 10.13
C LEU A 26 5.64 2.95 10.46
N ARG A 27 5.34 3.71 9.40
CA ARG A 27 4.26 4.70 9.44
C ARG A 27 2.91 3.96 9.52
N PRO A 28 1.88 4.52 10.18
CA PRO A 28 0.57 3.89 10.28
C PRO A 28 -0.21 4.06 8.96
N PHE A 29 0.31 3.46 7.88
CA PHE A 29 -0.23 3.48 6.53
C PHE A 29 -0.16 2.08 5.93
N ILE A 30 -1.31 1.58 5.49
CA ILE A 30 -1.43 0.27 4.83
C ILE A 30 -2.20 0.42 3.52
N GLY A 31 -1.77 -0.35 2.52
CA GLY A 31 -2.49 -0.60 1.28
C GLY A 31 -3.15 -1.96 1.35
N LEU A 32 -4.41 -2.01 0.91
CA LEU A 32 -5.16 -3.24 0.67
C LEU A 32 -5.20 -3.47 -0.83
N ASP A 33 -4.96 -4.69 -1.25
CA ASP A 33 -5.04 -5.06 -2.66
C ASP A 33 -5.45 -6.53 -2.80
N GLU A 34 -6.02 -6.87 -3.94
CA GLU A 34 -6.34 -8.23 -4.29
C GLU A 34 -5.62 -8.64 -5.58
N THR A 35 -5.33 -9.94 -5.70
CA THR A 35 -4.84 -10.44 -6.97
C THR A 35 -5.28 -11.88 -7.23
N PHE A 36 -5.56 -12.18 -8.49
CA PHE A 36 -5.99 -13.53 -8.89
C PHE A 36 -4.86 -14.54 -8.72
N LEU A 37 -5.20 -15.74 -8.23
CA LEU A 37 -4.32 -16.89 -8.37
C LEU A 37 -4.21 -17.25 -9.86
N LYS A 38 -3.00 -17.63 -10.30
CA LYS A 38 -2.72 -17.95 -11.71
C LYS A 38 -2.54 -19.45 -11.98
N GLY A 39 -2.48 -20.27 -10.93
CA GLY A 39 -2.35 -21.72 -11.03
C GLY A 39 -3.68 -22.44 -11.31
N HIS A 40 -3.66 -23.76 -11.17
CA HIS A 40 -4.82 -24.63 -11.35
C HIS A 40 -5.91 -24.42 -10.28
N CYS A 41 -5.59 -23.84 -9.13
CA CYS A 41 -6.59 -23.54 -8.10
C CYS A 41 -7.23 -22.18 -8.39
N LYS A 42 -8.57 -22.13 -8.50
CA LYS A 42 -9.28 -20.84 -8.52
C LYS A 42 -9.18 -20.17 -7.15
N GLY A 43 -9.12 -18.85 -7.16
CA GLY A 43 -9.15 -18.06 -5.94
C GLY A 43 -8.52 -16.69 -6.11
N LYS A 44 -8.53 -15.94 -5.03
CA LYS A 44 -7.87 -14.65 -4.91
C LYS A 44 -6.93 -14.66 -3.71
N LEU A 45 -5.85 -13.90 -3.84
CA LEU A 45 -4.96 -13.56 -2.76
C LEU A 45 -5.29 -12.14 -2.34
N LEU A 46 -5.85 -11.99 -1.14
CA LEU A 46 -6.03 -10.70 -0.48
C LEU A 46 -4.73 -10.36 0.23
N VAL A 47 -4.21 -9.16 0.05
CA VAL A 47 -2.94 -8.74 0.64
C VAL A 47 -3.08 -7.41 1.36
N VAL A 48 -2.37 -7.30 2.48
CA VAL A 48 -2.10 -6.04 3.16
C VAL A 48 -0.61 -5.80 3.10
N VAL A 49 -0.25 -4.63 2.60
CA VAL A 49 1.14 -4.16 2.54
C VAL A 49 1.25 -2.82 3.24
N ALA A 50 2.29 -2.62 4.04
CA ALA A 50 2.67 -1.32 4.56
C ALA A 50 3.77 -0.70 3.68
N GLN A 51 4.24 0.49 4.04
CA GLN A 51 5.30 1.19 3.30
C GLN A 51 6.39 1.69 4.26
N ASP A 52 7.66 1.41 3.93
CA ASP A 52 8.82 1.82 4.73
C ASP A 52 9.20 3.31 4.54
N CYS A 53 10.22 3.77 5.26
CA CYS A 53 10.69 5.16 5.19
C CYS A 53 11.39 5.51 3.85
N GLN A 54 11.74 4.50 3.05
CA GLN A 54 12.29 4.62 1.70
C GLN A 54 11.20 4.49 0.61
N ASN A 55 9.93 4.36 1.00
CA ASN A 55 8.79 4.12 0.13
C ASN A 55 8.75 2.73 -0.54
N HIS A 56 9.54 1.76 -0.06
CA HIS A 56 9.40 0.36 -0.45
C HIS A 56 8.18 -0.29 0.22
N PHE A 57 7.61 -1.30 -0.44
CA PHE A 57 6.53 -2.08 0.16
C PHE A 57 7.07 -2.97 1.30
N TYR A 58 6.22 -3.21 2.29
CA TYR A 58 6.47 -4.11 3.40
C TYR A 58 5.29 -5.09 3.54
N PRO A 59 5.46 -6.40 3.22
CA PRO A 59 4.36 -7.37 3.28
C PRO A 59 3.85 -7.56 4.71
N LEU A 60 2.60 -7.23 5.02
CA LEU A 60 2.11 -7.29 6.40
C LEU A 60 1.32 -8.57 6.70
N ALA A 61 0.35 -8.88 5.85
CA ALA A 61 -0.47 -10.08 5.95
C ALA A 61 -1.06 -10.43 4.58
N TRP A 62 -1.44 -11.69 4.39
CA TRP A 62 -2.14 -12.12 3.19
C TRP A 62 -3.10 -13.26 3.51
N ALA A 63 -4.12 -13.41 2.67
CA ALA A 63 -5.08 -14.50 2.77
C ALA A 63 -5.43 -15.06 1.40
N VAL A 64 -5.48 -16.40 1.32
CA VAL A 64 -6.03 -17.11 0.18
C VAL A 64 -7.53 -17.28 0.42
N VAL A 65 -8.35 -16.85 -0.53
CA VAL A 65 -9.82 -16.95 -0.48
C VAL A 65 -10.37 -17.48 -1.80
N ASP A 66 -11.55 -18.08 -1.77
CA ASP A 66 -12.24 -18.64 -2.94
C ASP A 66 -12.79 -17.55 -3.88
N LYS A 67 -13.33 -16.47 -3.30
CA LYS A 67 -13.88 -15.31 -4.00
C LYS A 67 -13.62 -14.03 -3.24
N GLU A 68 -13.63 -12.92 -3.94
CA GLU A 68 -13.64 -11.60 -3.31
C GLU A 68 -15.07 -11.10 -3.21
N ASN A 69 -15.46 -10.75 -1.99
CA ASN A 69 -16.72 -10.11 -1.67
C ASN A 69 -16.60 -9.43 -0.30
N THR A 70 -17.63 -8.71 0.11
CA THR A 70 -17.66 -8.03 1.41
C THR A 70 -17.38 -9.00 2.57
N LEU A 71 -17.95 -10.21 2.56
CA LEU A 71 -17.78 -11.19 3.64
C LEU A 71 -16.32 -11.65 3.82
N THR A 72 -15.62 -11.91 2.72
CA THR A 72 -14.21 -12.36 2.75
C THR A 72 -13.27 -11.24 3.16
N TRP A 73 -13.55 -10.00 2.74
CA TRP A 73 -12.86 -8.82 3.23
C TRP A 73 -13.10 -8.58 4.73
N THR A 74 -14.35 -8.67 5.22
CA THR A 74 -14.66 -8.51 6.66
C THR A 74 -13.88 -9.50 7.49
N TRP A 75 -13.94 -10.77 7.12
CA TRP A 75 -13.19 -11.82 7.80
C TRP A 75 -11.67 -11.57 7.81
N PHE A 76 -11.10 -11.16 6.66
CA PHE A 76 -9.67 -10.88 6.57
C PHE A 76 -9.25 -9.70 7.46
N LEU A 77 -10.08 -8.65 7.49
CA LEU A 77 -9.81 -7.42 8.21
C LEU A 77 -10.03 -7.54 9.72
N GLU A 78 -10.98 -8.37 10.16
CA GLU A 78 -11.15 -8.76 11.57
C GLU A 78 -9.91 -9.52 12.09
N LEU A 79 -9.39 -10.48 11.31
CA LEU A 79 -8.16 -11.20 11.65
C LEU A 79 -6.94 -10.29 11.68
N LEU A 80 -6.87 -9.31 10.76
CA LEU A 80 -5.82 -8.30 10.73
C LEU A 80 -5.88 -7.40 11.96
N LYS A 81 -7.08 -6.88 12.30
CA LYS A 81 -7.32 -6.05 13.47
C LYS A 81 -6.85 -6.76 14.74
N HIS A 82 -7.27 -8.01 14.93
CA HIS A 82 -6.85 -8.84 16.06
C HIS A 82 -5.33 -9.07 16.03
N SER A 83 -4.76 -9.40 14.87
CA SER A 83 -3.33 -9.66 14.74
C SER A 83 -2.45 -8.45 15.07
N LEU A 84 -2.91 -7.25 14.74
CA LEU A 84 -2.19 -6.01 14.95
C LEU A 84 -2.58 -5.30 16.26
N ASN A 85 -3.54 -5.81 17.03
CA ASN A 85 -4.15 -5.14 18.18
C ASN A 85 -4.56 -3.70 17.85
N LEU A 86 -5.15 -3.48 16.67
CA LEU A 86 -5.63 -2.15 16.29
C LEU A 86 -6.83 -1.81 17.18
N LYS A 87 -6.74 -0.70 17.92
CA LYS A 87 -7.90 -0.10 18.59
C LYS A 87 -8.93 0.30 17.55
N ASP A 88 -10.19 0.46 17.95
CA ASP A 88 -11.23 0.97 17.05
C ASP A 88 -10.84 2.35 16.49
N GLY A 89 -10.41 2.37 15.21
CA GLY A 89 -10.11 3.62 14.47
C GLY A 89 -9.02 3.62 13.39
N THR A 90 -8.94 2.64 12.47
CA THR A 90 -8.08 2.68 11.22
C THR A 90 -8.76 1.98 9.99
N SER A 91 -8.92 2.57 8.77
CA SER A 91 -10.12 2.34 7.90
C SER A 91 -9.95 1.67 6.52
N LEU A 92 -11.08 1.37 5.80
CA LEU A 92 -11.27 0.59 4.52
C LEU A 92 -12.70 0.11 4.07
N LEU A 93 -13.77 0.93 4.00
CA LEU A 93 -15.14 0.77 3.43
C LEU A 93 -15.85 -0.62 3.27
N GLY A 94 -16.99 -0.75 3.95
CA GLY A 94 -17.96 -1.87 3.84
C GLY A 94 -17.72 -2.91 4.93
N ALA A 95 -16.76 -3.79 4.69
CA ALA A 95 -16.21 -4.72 5.66
C ALA A 95 -15.49 -4.02 6.82
N VAL A 96 -14.69 -3.00 6.49
CA VAL A 96 -13.92 -2.25 7.48
C VAL A 96 -14.73 -1.18 8.18
N ARG A 97 -15.84 -0.70 7.61
CA ARG A 97 -16.71 0.25 8.37
C ARG A 97 -17.32 -0.44 9.59
N THR A 98 -17.65 -1.72 9.48
CA THR A 98 -18.08 -2.58 10.59
C THR A 98 -16.92 -2.92 11.53
N ALA A 99 -15.73 -3.23 10.99
CA ALA A 99 -14.60 -3.67 11.81
C ALA A 99 -13.77 -2.53 12.45
N LEU A 100 -13.66 -1.37 11.81
CA LEU A 100 -12.83 -0.21 12.17
C LEU A 100 -13.43 1.13 11.66
N PRO A 101 -14.44 1.70 12.35
CA PRO A 101 -15.24 2.83 11.85
C PRO A 101 -14.56 4.21 11.81
N LEU A 102 -13.53 4.48 12.63
CA LEU A 102 -13.06 5.86 12.91
C LEU A 102 -11.83 6.31 12.09
N SER A 103 -11.81 6.17 10.77
CA SER A 103 -10.51 6.31 10.09
C SER A 103 -10.48 6.71 8.63
N ASN A 104 -9.33 7.24 8.20
CA ASN A 104 -9.21 7.97 6.95
C ASN A 104 -8.87 7.05 5.76
N HIS A 105 -9.73 7.12 4.74
CA HIS A 105 -9.69 6.24 3.58
C HIS A 105 -9.12 7.01 2.37
N ARG A 106 -8.20 6.40 1.61
CA ARG A 106 -7.70 7.00 0.36
C ARG A 106 -8.06 6.14 -0.85
N PHE A 107 -8.75 6.72 -1.83
CA PHE A 107 -8.92 6.15 -3.16
C PHE A 107 -7.64 6.35 -3.96
N CYS A 108 -7.17 5.26 -4.59
CA CYS A 108 -6.13 5.36 -5.58
C CYS A 108 -6.63 6.17 -6.80
N VAL A 109 -5.89 7.19 -7.23
CA VAL A 109 -6.23 7.98 -8.42
C VAL A 109 -6.37 7.10 -9.68
N ARG A 110 -5.62 6.00 -9.78
CA ARG A 110 -5.75 5.06 -10.90
C ARG A 110 -7.11 4.36 -10.91
N TYR A 111 -7.69 4.09 -9.73
CA TYR A 111 -9.04 3.55 -9.62
C TYR A 111 -10.08 4.56 -10.13
N ILE A 112 -9.98 5.82 -9.70
CA ILE A 112 -10.86 6.91 -10.17
C ILE A 112 -10.76 7.02 -11.69
N LYS A 113 -9.53 7.10 -12.23
CA LYS A 113 -9.27 7.17 -13.67
C LYS A 113 -9.83 5.95 -14.42
N ALA A 114 -9.65 4.74 -13.90
CA ALA A 114 -10.14 3.52 -14.55
C ALA A 114 -11.66 3.47 -14.61
N ASN A 115 -12.34 3.85 -13.53
CA ASN A 115 -13.81 3.94 -13.52
C ASN A 115 -14.33 5.05 -14.42
N TRP A 116 -13.67 6.20 -14.44
CA TRP A 116 -14.01 7.30 -15.33
C TRP A 116 -13.83 6.91 -16.81
N SER A 117 -12.76 6.17 -17.14
CA SER A 117 -12.48 5.68 -18.51
C SER A 117 -13.52 4.69 -19.05
N LYS A 118 -14.32 4.06 -18.18
CA LYS A 118 -15.40 3.16 -18.61
C LYS A 118 -16.60 3.92 -19.16
N ARG A 119 -16.75 5.19 -18.79
CA ARG A 119 -17.90 6.03 -19.17
C ARG A 119 -17.54 6.95 -20.33
N ILE A 120 -16.31 7.46 -20.35
CA ILE A 120 -15.87 8.44 -21.34
C ILE A 120 -14.46 8.15 -21.88
N ARG A 121 -14.19 8.68 -23.07
CA ARG A 121 -12.84 8.68 -23.64
C ARG A 121 -12.04 9.84 -23.03
N ILE A 122 -11.18 9.53 -22.07
CA ILE A 122 -10.38 10.53 -21.39
C ILE A 122 -9.23 11.02 -22.30
N SER A 123 -9.21 12.33 -22.59
CA SER A 123 -8.12 13.00 -23.33
C SER A 123 -6.81 13.03 -22.53
N ARG A 124 -5.72 13.48 -23.15
CA ARG A 124 -4.42 13.61 -22.48
C ARG A 124 -4.44 14.74 -21.46
N GLU A 125 -5.08 15.85 -21.79
CA GLU A 125 -5.25 17.06 -21.00
C GLU A 125 -6.11 16.78 -19.78
N MET A 126 -7.20 16.04 -19.94
CA MET A 126 -8.06 15.60 -18.85
C MET A 126 -7.31 14.71 -17.84
N LYS A 127 -6.48 13.76 -18.34
CA LYS A 127 -5.63 12.94 -17.47
C LYS A 127 -4.64 13.82 -16.69
N LYS A 128 -4.05 14.80 -17.37
CA LYS A 128 -3.09 15.74 -16.78
C LYS A 128 -3.73 16.54 -15.65
N TYR A 129 -4.89 17.16 -15.86
CA TYR A 129 -5.59 17.91 -14.81
C TYR A 129 -6.09 17.02 -13.67
N LEU A 130 -6.51 15.78 -13.93
CA LEU A 130 -6.83 14.82 -12.86
C LEU A 130 -5.60 14.58 -11.97
N TRP A 131 -4.45 14.26 -12.57
CA TRP A 131 -3.22 14.01 -11.83
C TRP A 131 -2.74 15.26 -11.08
N TRP A 132 -2.75 16.43 -11.72
CA TRP A 132 -2.40 17.69 -11.07
C TRP A 132 -3.31 17.98 -9.87
N SER A 133 -4.63 17.87 -10.05
CA SER A 133 -5.59 18.01 -8.95
C SER A 133 -5.30 17.03 -7.81
N THR A 134 -4.95 15.77 -8.10
CA THR A 134 -4.65 14.79 -7.02
C THR A 134 -3.39 15.15 -6.23
N TRP A 135 -2.38 15.71 -6.91
CA TRP A 135 -1.08 16.06 -6.34
C TRP A 135 -1.02 17.46 -5.74
N SER A 136 -2.06 18.28 -5.94
CA SER A 136 -2.18 19.61 -5.35
C SER A 136 -1.93 19.58 -3.85
N THR A 137 -1.09 20.49 -3.38
CA THR A 137 -0.66 20.52 -1.98
C THR A 137 -1.54 21.41 -1.12
N TYR A 138 -2.24 22.37 -1.71
CA TYR A 138 -3.19 23.29 -1.06
C TYR A 138 -4.51 23.39 -1.86
N GLU A 139 -5.53 23.94 -1.23
CA GLU A 139 -6.92 23.89 -1.72
C GLU A 139 -7.14 24.76 -2.95
N GLU A 140 -6.48 25.92 -3.00
CA GLU A 140 -6.58 26.87 -4.10
C GLU A 140 -6.04 26.26 -5.41
N ASP A 141 -4.86 25.64 -5.39
CA ASP A 141 -4.32 24.94 -6.55
C ASP A 141 -5.23 23.80 -6.99
N PHE A 142 -5.78 23.02 -6.05
CA PHE A 142 -6.76 21.99 -6.39
C PHE A 142 -7.98 22.57 -7.13
N LYS A 143 -8.53 23.69 -6.64
CA LYS A 143 -9.67 24.38 -7.27
C LYS A 143 -9.30 24.89 -8.65
N ASP A 144 -8.10 25.44 -8.83
CA ASP A 144 -7.61 25.91 -10.12
C ASP A 144 -7.47 24.77 -11.13
N GLN A 145 -6.85 23.65 -10.73
CA GLN A 145 -6.73 22.47 -11.61
C GLN A 145 -8.10 21.89 -11.98
N LEU A 146 -9.05 21.87 -11.04
CA LEU A 146 -10.40 21.40 -11.28
C LEU A 146 -11.19 22.35 -12.17
N LYS A 147 -10.99 23.66 -12.05
CA LYS A 147 -11.56 24.66 -12.96
C LYS A 147 -11.06 24.44 -14.39
N SER A 148 -9.75 24.25 -14.57
CA SER A 148 -9.18 23.93 -15.89
C SER A 148 -9.70 22.62 -16.46
N LEU A 149 -10.00 21.62 -15.62
CA LEU A 149 -10.70 20.41 -16.07
C LEU A 149 -12.15 20.72 -16.50
N GLY A 150 -12.86 21.58 -15.77
CA GLY A 150 -14.22 22.01 -16.08
C GLY A 150 -14.34 22.84 -17.36
N GLU A 151 -13.32 23.61 -17.70
CA GLU A 151 -13.20 24.33 -18.98
C GLU A 151 -13.10 23.37 -20.18
N LEU A 152 -12.54 22.17 -19.99
CA LEU A 152 -12.56 21.11 -21.01
C LEU A 152 -13.92 20.39 -21.04
N SER A 153 -14.47 20.09 -19.87
CA SER A 153 -15.76 19.42 -19.73
C SER A 153 -16.31 19.56 -18.31
N VAL A 154 -17.40 20.32 -18.18
CA VAL A 154 -18.08 20.57 -16.90
C VAL A 154 -18.61 19.28 -16.29
N ASP A 155 -19.18 18.40 -17.11
CA ASP A 155 -19.77 17.14 -16.65
C ASP A 155 -18.69 16.19 -16.10
N ASP A 156 -17.53 16.16 -16.74
CA ASP A 156 -16.42 15.34 -16.27
C ASP A 156 -15.80 15.84 -14.97
N ALA A 157 -15.68 17.16 -14.79
CA ALA A 157 -15.26 17.73 -13.52
C ALA A 157 -16.24 17.34 -12.39
N LYS A 158 -17.56 17.35 -12.66
CA LYS A 158 -18.58 16.88 -11.71
C LYS A 158 -18.48 15.37 -11.44
N GLU A 159 -18.19 14.55 -12.45
CA GLU A 159 -17.99 13.10 -12.26
C GLU A 159 -16.84 12.80 -11.30
N VAL A 160 -15.70 13.48 -11.47
CA VAL A 160 -14.54 13.31 -10.57
C VAL A 160 -14.89 13.72 -9.14
N LEU A 161 -15.70 14.78 -8.98
CA LEU A 161 -16.19 15.25 -7.68
C LEU A 161 -17.24 14.35 -7.02
N ARG A 162 -17.78 13.33 -7.71
CA ARG A 162 -18.60 12.29 -7.04
C ARG A 162 -17.80 11.55 -5.98
N TYR A 163 -16.47 11.52 -6.10
CA TYR A 163 -15.57 11.05 -5.06
C TYR A 163 -15.22 12.23 -4.13
N PRO A 164 -15.41 12.09 -2.80
CA PRO A 164 -15.03 13.15 -1.86
C PRO A 164 -13.54 13.50 -1.97
N PRO A 165 -13.16 14.77 -2.24
CA PRO A 165 -11.75 15.18 -2.39
C PRO A 165 -10.84 14.80 -1.21
N GLN A 166 -11.40 14.72 0.00
CA GLN A 166 -10.74 14.26 1.23
C GLN A 166 -10.11 12.87 1.08
N ASN A 167 -10.65 12.05 0.18
CA ASN A 167 -10.22 10.68 -0.01
C ASN A 167 -9.28 10.51 -1.21
N TRP A 168 -8.98 11.51 -2.03
CA TRP A 168 -8.12 11.29 -3.21
C TRP A 168 -7.21 12.45 -3.59
N CYS A 169 -7.36 13.60 -2.95
CA CYS A 169 -6.53 14.75 -3.18
C CYS A 169 -5.66 15.05 -1.96
N ARG A 170 -4.36 15.25 -2.22
CA ARG A 170 -3.33 15.48 -1.20
C ARG A 170 -3.59 16.74 -0.36
N SER A 171 -4.22 17.77 -0.93
CA SER A 171 -4.56 19.01 -0.21
C SER A 171 -5.51 18.78 0.97
N TYR A 172 -6.23 17.67 0.99
CA TYR A 172 -7.18 17.33 2.07
C TYR A 172 -6.76 16.13 2.93
N PHE A 173 -5.66 15.46 2.59
CA PHE A 173 -5.17 14.34 3.41
C PHE A 173 -4.77 14.80 4.81
N ASP A 174 -5.05 13.94 5.78
CA ASP A 174 -4.51 14.08 7.12
C ASP A 174 -2.98 13.91 7.11
N THR A 175 -2.38 14.36 8.20
CA THR A 175 -0.92 14.41 8.37
C THR A 175 -0.43 13.38 9.38
N LEU A 176 -1.28 12.45 9.84
CA LEU A 176 -0.96 11.47 10.88
C LEU A 176 -0.02 10.39 10.32
N CYS A 177 -0.36 9.83 9.16
CA CYS A 177 0.38 8.69 8.59
C CYS A 177 1.68 9.07 7.87
N LYS A 178 2.01 10.37 7.80
CA LYS A 178 3.23 10.88 7.15
C LYS A 178 3.46 10.30 5.75
N ASN A 179 2.39 10.19 4.97
CA ASN A 179 2.40 9.65 3.62
C ASN A 179 1.65 10.59 2.65
N GLN A 180 2.29 10.93 1.53
CA GLN A 180 1.74 11.83 0.50
C GLN A 180 1.24 11.10 -0.76
N MET A 181 1.32 9.77 -0.82
CA MET A 181 1.01 8.99 -2.01
C MET A 181 -0.50 9.01 -2.29
N VAL A 182 -0.83 9.16 -3.57
CA VAL A 182 -2.20 9.17 -4.12
C VAL A 182 -2.47 7.95 -5.01
N ASP A 183 -1.45 7.14 -5.27
CA ASP A 183 -1.53 5.93 -6.09
C ASP A 183 -1.17 4.67 -5.29
N ASN A 184 -1.43 3.51 -5.90
CA ASN A 184 -1.19 2.19 -5.32
C ASN A 184 0.11 1.54 -5.84
N ASN A 185 1.11 2.33 -6.25
CA ASN A 185 2.33 1.79 -6.86
C ASN A 185 3.03 0.76 -5.95
N PHE A 186 2.96 0.92 -4.63
CA PHE A 186 3.58 0.01 -3.68
C PHE A 186 2.84 -1.34 -3.58
N THR A 187 1.51 -1.36 -3.74
CA THR A 187 0.74 -2.61 -3.81
C THR A 187 0.93 -3.31 -5.15
N GLU A 188 0.98 -2.55 -6.25
CA GLU A 188 1.30 -3.07 -7.60
C GLU A 188 2.71 -3.69 -7.62
N SER A 189 3.67 -3.05 -6.95
CA SER A 189 5.05 -3.54 -6.83
C SER A 189 5.12 -4.88 -6.09
N PHE A 190 4.37 -5.03 -4.98
CA PHE A 190 4.22 -6.32 -4.30
C PHE A 190 3.60 -7.38 -5.22
N ASN A 191 2.52 -7.03 -5.94
CA ASN A 191 1.83 -7.94 -6.85
C ASN A 191 2.74 -8.46 -7.98
N SER A 192 3.62 -7.59 -8.48
CA SER A 192 4.68 -7.96 -9.43
C SER A 192 5.73 -8.87 -8.78
N TRP A 193 6.15 -8.55 -7.56
CA TRP A 193 7.14 -9.31 -6.81
C TRP A 193 6.72 -10.76 -6.55
N ILE A 194 5.43 -11.04 -6.36
CA ILE A 194 4.90 -12.41 -6.16
C ILE A 194 4.35 -13.08 -7.43
N LEU A 195 4.52 -12.47 -8.61
CA LEU A 195 3.85 -12.89 -9.84
C LEU A 195 4.08 -14.37 -10.19
N GLU A 196 5.32 -14.85 -10.09
CA GLU A 196 5.68 -16.24 -10.36
C GLU A 196 5.17 -17.20 -9.30
N ALA A 197 5.24 -16.80 -8.02
CA ALA A 197 4.78 -17.63 -6.91
C ALA A 197 3.28 -17.95 -7.05
N ARG A 198 2.49 -16.98 -7.54
CA ARG A 198 1.04 -17.13 -7.79
C ARG A 198 0.66 -18.16 -8.84
N GLY A 199 1.61 -18.61 -9.66
CA GLY A 199 1.40 -19.69 -10.61
C GLY A 199 1.53 -21.09 -9.99
N LYS A 200 2.04 -21.20 -8.76
CA LYS A 200 2.36 -22.47 -8.11
C LYS A 200 1.19 -22.99 -7.25
N PRO A 201 1.18 -24.27 -6.85
CA PRO A 201 0.21 -24.79 -5.89
C PRO A 201 0.19 -23.96 -4.60
N ILE A 202 -0.97 -23.86 -3.93
CA ILE A 202 -1.19 -22.93 -2.80
C ILE A 202 -0.11 -23.04 -1.73
N LEU A 203 0.23 -24.24 -1.29
CA LEU A 203 1.28 -24.46 -0.28
C LEU A 203 2.64 -23.97 -0.76
N LYS A 204 3.01 -24.27 -2.01
CA LYS A 204 4.27 -23.83 -2.59
C LYS A 204 4.31 -22.32 -2.80
N MET A 205 3.19 -21.71 -3.21
CA MET A 205 3.06 -20.25 -3.32
C MET A 205 3.28 -19.58 -1.97
N ILE A 206 2.62 -20.07 -0.92
CA ILE A 206 2.74 -19.52 0.45
C ILE A 206 4.20 -19.64 0.93
N GLU A 207 4.83 -20.79 0.71
CA GLU A 207 6.22 -21.02 1.11
C GLU A 207 7.19 -20.12 0.34
N ASP A 208 6.99 -19.94 -0.96
CA ASP A 208 7.82 -19.04 -1.77
C ASP A 208 7.65 -17.58 -1.34
N ILE A 209 6.43 -17.14 -1.01
CA ILE A 209 6.19 -15.80 -0.44
C ILE A 209 6.91 -15.67 0.92
N ARG A 210 6.85 -16.69 1.78
CA ARG A 210 7.56 -16.69 3.08
C ARG A 210 9.08 -16.54 2.91
N ILE A 211 9.69 -17.30 2.00
CA ILE A 211 11.13 -17.22 1.69
C ILE A 211 11.49 -15.83 1.14
N LYS A 212 10.68 -15.32 0.21
CA LYS A 212 10.83 -13.96 -0.33
C LYS A 212 10.79 -12.90 0.77
N VAL A 213 9.85 -13.00 1.71
CA VAL A 213 9.77 -12.13 2.90
C VAL A 213 11.01 -12.28 3.78
N MET A 214 11.51 -13.50 4.00
CA MET A 214 12.74 -13.72 4.76
C MET A 214 13.95 -13.00 4.13
N ASN A 215 14.09 -13.07 2.81
CA ASN A 215 15.20 -12.44 2.09
C ASN A 215 15.12 -10.91 2.15
N ILE A 216 13.95 -10.31 1.89
CA ILE A 216 13.80 -8.84 1.92
C ILE A 216 14.08 -8.28 3.33
N LEU A 217 13.69 -9.00 4.39
CA LEU A 217 14.00 -8.59 5.77
C LEU A 217 15.52 -8.55 6.04
N ARG A 218 16.30 -9.46 5.44
CA ARG A 218 17.76 -9.47 5.56
C ARG A 218 18.39 -8.36 4.72
N GLU A 219 18.05 -8.32 3.43
CA GLU A 219 18.62 -7.38 2.46
C GLU A 219 18.40 -5.92 2.88
N LYS A 220 17.21 -5.57 3.37
CA LYS A 220 16.92 -4.21 3.83
C LYS A 220 17.67 -3.83 5.10
N GLU A 221 17.86 -4.75 6.04
CA GLU A 221 18.71 -4.48 7.20
C GLU A 221 20.17 -4.23 6.80
N GLU A 222 20.70 -5.03 5.87
CA GLU A 222 22.06 -4.85 5.32
C GLU A 222 22.18 -3.50 4.60
N GLU A 223 21.18 -3.12 3.78
CA GLU A 223 21.12 -1.81 3.12
C GLU A 223 21.22 -0.68 4.15
N ALA A 224 20.45 -0.73 5.24
CA ALA A 224 20.46 0.29 6.29
C ALA A 224 21.80 0.43 7.00
N ARG A 225 22.58 -0.66 7.10
CA ARG A 225 23.93 -0.61 7.71
C ARG A 225 24.91 0.19 6.85
N THR A 226 24.68 0.26 5.53
CA THR A 226 25.53 1.04 4.61
C THR A 226 25.19 2.53 4.56
N TRP A 227 24.12 2.98 5.23
CA TRP A 227 23.75 4.40 5.25
C TRP A 227 24.81 5.22 5.99
N GLY A 228 25.33 6.25 5.31
CA GLY A 228 26.32 7.18 5.85
C GLY A 228 25.76 8.26 6.79
N GLY A 229 24.46 8.22 7.09
CA GLY A 229 23.78 9.19 7.96
C GLY A 229 22.65 8.55 8.76
N GLU A 230 22.10 9.33 9.69
CA GLU A 230 21.03 8.88 10.60
C GLU A 230 19.68 8.72 9.90
N PHE A 231 19.47 9.33 8.73
CA PHE A 231 18.18 9.35 8.03
C PHE A 231 18.24 8.73 6.64
N SER A 232 17.08 8.27 6.18
CA SER A 232 16.87 7.61 4.90
C SER A 232 17.27 8.50 3.69
N PRO A 233 18.11 8.05 2.73
CA PRO A 233 18.48 8.84 1.55
C PRO A 233 17.35 9.53 0.78
N ASN A 234 16.16 8.91 0.70
CA ASN A 234 15.01 9.50 -0.01
C ASN A 234 14.46 10.78 0.63
N CYS A 235 14.80 11.09 1.89
CA CYS A 235 14.30 12.30 2.54
C CYS A 235 14.97 13.61 2.04
N MET A 236 16.06 13.55 1.27
CA MET A 236 16.94 14.71 1.02
C MET A 236 16.65 15.52 -0.27
N LYS A 237 15.49 15.37 -0.94
CA LYS A 237 15.24 15.97 -2.27
C LYS A 237 14.16 17.07 -2.27
N LEU A 238 14.45 18.19 -2.99
CA LEU A 238 13.57 19.21 -3.66
C LEU A 238 13.82 20.71 -3.27
N CYS A 239 13.27 21.71 -4.01
CA CYS A 239 13.19 23.16 -3.65
C CYS A 239 12.12 23.97 -4.46
N ASP A 240 11.47 24.98 -3.83
CA ASP A 240 10.67 26.09 -4.45
C ASP A 240 10.53 27.29 -3.45
N ARG A 241 9.55 28.22 -3.51
CA ARG A 241 9.32 29.37 -2.57
C ARG A 241 8.01 29.26 -1.74
N HIS A 242 8.08 29.27 -0.40
CA HIS A 242 6.91 29.14 0.50
C HIS A 242 7.12 29.77 1.90
N THR A 243 6.04 29.98 2.65
CA THR A 243 6.05 30.49 4.05
C THR A 243 6.12 29.35 5.06
N VAL A 244 6.92 29.52 6.11
CA VAL A 244 7.22 28.48 7.12
C VAL A 244 6.92 28.98 8.53
N ASN A 245 6.24 28.16 9.32
CA ASN A 245 6.13 28.28 10.77
C ASN A 245 6.93 27.15 11.43
N LEU A 246 8.05 27.50 12.07
CA LEU A 246 8.99 26.56 12.67
C LEU A 246 8.52 25.95 13.99
N VAL A 247 7.70 26.69 14.76
CA VAL A 247 7.15 26.24 16.04
C VAL A 247 6.09 25.17 15.81
N GLU A 248 5.14 25.45 14.93
CA GLU A 248 4.05 24.53 14.61
C GLU A 248 4.44 23.40 13.64
N LYS A 249 5.69 23.42 13.15
CA LYS A 249 6.19 22.51 12.13
C LYS A 249 5.35 22.51 10.84
N LYS A 250 4.99 23.70 10.36
CA LYS A 250 4.14 23.89 9.18
C LYS A 250 4.85 24.68 8.08
N CYS A 251 4.59 24.31 6.84
CA CYS A 251 4.93 25.11 5.67
C CYS A 251 3.71 25.21 4.74
N THR A 252 3.55 26.31 4.00
CA THR A 252 2.44 26.47 3.05
C THR A 252 2.49 25.45 1.90
N CYS A 253 3.65 24.85 1.61
CA CYS A 253 3.74 23.72 0.68
C CYS A 253 3.12 22.42 1.21
N ARG A 254 2.71 22.36 2.49
CA ARG A 254 2.22 21.19 3.24
C ARG A 254 3.13 19.96 3.25
N PHE A 255 4.32 20.03 2.65
CA PHE A 255 5.25 18.91 2.54
C PHE A 255 5.70 18.44 3.92
N TRP A 256 6.17 19.35 4.78
CA TRP A 256 6.63 18.97 6.12
C TRP A 256 5.52 18.32 6.96
N GLN A 257 4.29 18.83 6.85
CA GLN A 257 3.16 18.25 7.55
C GLN A 257 2.82 16.84 7.04
N LEU A 258 2.78 16.66 5.72
CA LEU A 258 2.37 15.41 5.06
C LEU A 258 3.43 14.33 5.05
N THR A 259 4.72 14.68 5.03
CA THR A 259 5.82 13.71 4.97
C THR A 259 6.53 13.60 6.31
N GLY A 260 6.46 14.60 7.19
CA GLY A 260 7.27 14.65 8.40
C GLY A 260 8.74 14.97 8.15
N ILE A 261 9.12 15.31 6.91
CA ILE A 261 10.46 15.72 6.53
C ILE A 261 10.44 17.23 6.27
N PRO A 262 11.34 18.03 6.87
CA PRO A 262 11.48 19.45 6.58
C PRO A 262 11.55 19.68 5.08
N CYS A 263 10.63 20.49 4.57
CA CYS A 263 10.68 20.88 3.17
C CYS A 263 11.87 21.83 2.92
N PRO A 264 12.23 22.10 1.67
CA PRO A 264 13.37 22.94 1.33
C PRO A 264 13.25 24.37 1.90
N HIS A 265 12.01 24.87 1.98
CA HIS A 265 11.68 26.15 2.61
C HIS A 265 11.94 26.10 4.11
N THR A 266 11.54 25.00 4.75
CA THR A 266 11.78 24.78 6.17
C THR A 266 13.26 24.66 6.46
N ILE A 267 14.00 23.93 5.63
CA ILE A 267 15.46 23.81 5.74
C ILE A 267 16.10 25.20 5.65
N ARG A 268 15.66 26.04 4.71
CA ARG A 268 16.16 27.42 4.56
C ARG A 268 15.84 28.27 5.79
N ALA A 269 14.61 28.19 6.32
CA ALA A 269 14.19 28.92 7.51
C ALA A 269 14.95 28.46 8.78
N LEU A 270 15.12 27.15 8.96
CA LEU A 270 15.89 26.61 10.09
C LEU A 270 17.36 27.02 10.04
N LYS A 271 17.97 27.00 8.85
CA LYS A 271 19.35 27.48 8.66
C LYS A 271 19.49 28.97 9.00
N TYR A 272 18.48 29.79 8.70
CA TYR A 272 18.46 31.20 9.08
C TYR A 272 18.43 31.37 10.60
N GLU A 273 17.60 30.59 11.30
CA GLU A 273 17.52 30.54 12.77
C GLU A 273 18.67 29.76 13.44
N ARG A 274 19.72 29.37 12.69
CA ARG A 274 20.84 28.54 13.15
C ARG A 274 20.42 27.20 13.79
N GLY A 275 19.23 26.71 13.48
CA GLY A 275 18.75 25.40 13.87
C GLY A 275 19.18 24.31 12.88
N ASP A 276 19.38 23.10 13.38
CA ASP A 276 19.67 21.93 12.53
C ASP A 276 18.36 21.31 11.99
N PRO A 277 18.14 21.29 10.66
CA PRO A 277 16.99 20.64 10.05
C PRO A 277 16.85 19.15 10.35
N MET A 278 17.95 18.45 10.60
CA MET A 278 17.93 16.99 10.82
C MET A 278 17.17 16.63 12.10
N THR A 279 17.28 17.48 13.13
CA THR A 279 16.52 17.35 14.41
C THR A 279 15.00 17.45 14.25
N LYS A 280 14.52 17.87 13.08
CA LYS A 280 13.10 18.12 12.80
C LYS A 280 12.44 17.06 11.93
N ILE A 281 13.19 16.07 11.46
CA ILE A 281 12.68 14.91 10.72
C ILE A 281 11.90 13.98 11.67
N SER A 282 10.74 13.49 11.25
CA SER A 282 9.97 12.50 12.01
C SER A 282 10.78 11.23 12.29
N TRP A 283 10.69 10.70 13.50
CA TRP A 283 11.47 9.54 13.96
C TRP A 283 11.34 8.29 13.06
N CYS A 284 10.20 8.08 12.40
CA CYS A 284 10.00 6.95 11.48
C CYS A 284 10.94 6.93 10.26
N TYR A 285 11.72 7.99 10.02
CA TYR A 285 12.78 8.04 8.99
C TYR A 285 14.19 7.77 9.53
N SER A 286 14.34 7.62 10.85
CA SER A 286 15.63 7.36 11.47
C SER A 286 16.14 5.94 11.16
N LYS A 287 17.46 5.79 11.23
CA LYS A 287 18.15 4.49 11.13
C LYS A 287 17.67 3.54 12.23
N GLU A 288 17.43 4.06 13.43
CA GLU A 288 16.89 3.28 14.55
C GLU A 288 15.52 2.69 14.20
N ALA A 289 14.55 3.52 13.79
CA ALA A 289 13.22 3.04 13.39
C ALA A 289 13.28 2.04 12.23
N TYR A 290 14.17 2.26 11.27
CA TYR A 290 14.37 1.32 10.16
C TYR A 290 14.91 -0.03 10.64
N LEU A 291 15.94 -0.03 11.48
CA LEU A 291 16.48 -1.27 12.06
C LEU A 291 15.42 -1.99 12.89
N MET A 292 14.62 -1.28 13.68
CA MET A 292 13.51 -1.86 14.42
C MET A 292 12.47 -2.52 13.50
N THR A 293 12.13 -1.90 12.37
CA THR A 293 11.20 -2.45 11.36
C THR A 293 11.65 -3.84 10.87
N TYR A 294 12.96 -4.02 10.68
CA TYR A 294 13.54 -5.23 10.08
C TYR A 294 14.22 -6.16 11.08
N ARG A 295 14.24 -5.84 12.39
CA ARG A 295 14.95 -6.62 13.41
C ARG A 295 14.42 -8.05 13.55
N ALA A 296 13.10 -8.20 13.50
CA ALA A 296 12.46 -9.49 13.72
C ALA A 296 12.60 -10.36 12.47
N LYS A 297 13.17 -11.56 12.62
CA LYS A 297 13.42 -12.48 11.51
C LYS A 297 12.43 -13.63 11.48
N LEU A 298 12.14 -14.12 10.27
CA LEU A 298 11.46 -15.41 10.10
C LEU A 298 12.49 -16.52 10.22
N MET A 299 12.32 -17.38 11.22
CA MET A 299 13.18 -18.54 11.39
C MET A 299 12.85 -19.62 10.36
N PRO A 300 13.85 -20.37 9.86
CA PRO A 300 13.60 -21.54 9.03
C PRO A 300 12.72 -22.56 9.76
N VAL A 301 11.77 -23.14 9.04
CA VAL A 301 11.00 -24.30 9.53
C VAL A 301 11.72 -25.59 9.13
N LYS A 302 11.64 -26.60 9.99
CA LYS A 302 12.14 -27.95 9.65
C LYS A 302 11.40 -28.46 8.41
N GLY A 303 12.07 -29.29 7.61
CA GLY A 303 11.47 -29.87 6.41
C GLY A 303 10.29 -30.81 6.70
N GLU A 304 9.52 -31.12 5.66
CA GLU A 304 8.28 -31.90 5.70
C GLU A 304 8.38 -33.21 6.50
N LYS A 305 9.52 -33.90 6.42
CA LYS A 305 9.79 -35.14 7.18
C LYS A 305 9.68 -35.00 8.71
N PHE A 306 9.73 -33.78 9.24
CA PHE A 306 9.61 -33.49 10.67
C PHE A 306 8.22 -32.99 11.06
N TRP A 307 7.30 -32.83 10.11
CA TRP A 307 5.97 -32.29 10.37
C TRP A 307 5.08 -33.37 10.97
N LYS A 308 4.42 -33.04 12.08
CA LYS A 308 3.40 -33.90 12.68
C LYS A 308 2.09 -33.72 11.92
N VAL A 309 1.88 -34.51 10.87
CA VAL A 309 0.64 -34.49 10.09
C VAL A 309 -0.36 -35.44 10.74
N LEU A 310 -1.36 -34.88 11.42
CA LEU A 310 -2.47 -35.65 11.95
C LEU A 310 -3.49 -35.91 10.84
N SER A 311 -3.98 -37.15 10.73
CA SER A 311 -4.98 -37.55 9.73
C SER A 311 -6.27 -36.73 9.81
N GLU A 312 -6.66 -36.30 11.01
CA GLU A 312 -7.80 -35.41 11.24
C GLU A 312 -7.65 -34.02 10.60
N HIS A 313 -6.43 -33.57 10.31
CA HIS A 313 -6.14 -32.32 9.63
C HIS A 313 -6.12 -32.45 8.11
N ALA A 314 -6.28 -33.67 7.56
CA ALA A 314 -6.30 -33.88 6.13
C ALA A 314 -7.43 -33.08 5.48
N MET A 315 -7.10 -32.36 4.42
CA MET A 315 -8.02 -31.56 3.64
C MET A 315 -7.79 -31.79 2.16
N ASP A 316 -8.88 -31.98 1.43
CA ASP A 316 -8.86 -32.02 -0.02
C ASP A 316 -8.52 -30.63 -0.60
N PRO A 317 -7.83 -30.58 -1.76
CA PRO A 317 -7.55 -29.34 -2.44
C PRO A 317 -8.84 -28.62 -2.88
N PRO A 318 -8.79 -27.30 -3.10
CA PRO A 318 -9.91 -26.59 -3.68
C PRO A 318 -10.17 -27.08 -5.13
N PRO A 319 -11.39 -26.87 -5.67
CA PRO A 319 -11.72 -27.27 -7.03
C PRO A 319 -10.72 -26.71 -8.05
N LEU A 320 -10.22 -27.61 -8.93
CA LEU A 320 -9.29 -27.24 -9.99
C LEU A 320 -10.02 -26.55 -11.14
N ALA A 321 -9.40 -25.51 -11.67
CA ALA A 321 -9.80 -24.80 -12.88
C ALA A 321 -9.16 -25.44 -14.10
N LYS A 322 -9.92 -25.55 -15.20
CA LYS A 322 -9.30 -25.64 -16.53
C LYS A 322 -8.63 -24.31 -16.83
N ILE A 323 -7.31 -24.31 -17.02
CA ILE A 323 -6.56 -23.12 -17.41
C ILE A 323 -6.90 -22.82 -18.86
N VAL A 324 -7.71 -21.79 -19.11
CA VAL A 324 -7.94 -21.27 -20.46
C VAL A 324 -6.69 -20.48 -20.83
N GLY A 325 -5.97 -20.92 -21.86
CA GLY A 325 -4.78 -20.23 -22.35
C GLY A 325 -5.09 -18.76 -22.64
N ARG A 326 -4.11 -17.87 -22.40
CA ARG A 326 -4.24 -16.44 -22.70
C ARG A 326 -4.69 -16.28 -24.16
N PRO A 327 -5.81 -15.57 -24.46
CA PRO A 327 -6.14 -15.23 -25.83
C PRO A 327 -4.95 -14.50 -26.46
N LYS A 328 -4.41 -15.02 -27.57
CA LYS A 328 -3.33 -14.33 -28.30
C LYS A 328 -3.91 -13.01 -28.81
N VAL A 329 -3.46 -11.90 -28.24
CA VAL A 329 -3.72 -10.58 -28.81
C VAL A 329 -2.96 -10.52 -30.13
N LYS A 330 -3.66 -10.60 -31.27
CA LYS A 330 -3.09 -10.25 -32.57
C LYS A 330 -2.74 -8.76 -32.51
N ARG A 331 -1.47 -8.43 -32.26
CA ARG A 331 -0.96 -7.09 -32.56
C ARG A 331 -0.81 -7.01 -34.07
N ASN A 332 -1.76 -6.38 -34.75
CA ASN A 332 -1.50 -5.84 -36.08
C ASN A 332 -0.49 -4.70 -35.89
N ARG A 333 0.78 -4.97 -36.23
CA ARG A 333 1.73 -3.90 -36.51
C ARG A 333 1.39 -3.42 -37.92
N GLU A 334 0.81 -2.24 -38.04
CA GLU A 334 0.93 -1.48 -39.29
C GLU A 334 2.42 -1.17 -39.47
N LYS A 335 2.93 -1.39 -40.69
CA LYS A 335 4.28 -1.00 -41.06
C LYS A 335 4.28 0.53 -41.23
N ASP A 336 5.28 1.18 -40.64
CA ASP A 336 5.55 2.61 -40.82
C ASP A 336 5.71 2.98 -42.31
#